data_AF-A0A928L2W1-F1
#
_entry.id   AF-A0A928L2W1-F1
#
_cell.length_a   1.000
_cell.length_b   1.000
_cell.length_c   1.000
_cell.angle_alpha   90.00
_cell.angle_beta   90.00
_cell.angle_gamma   90.00
#
_symmetry.space_group_name_H-M   'P 1'
#
loop_
_entity.id
_entity.type
_entity.pdbx_description
1 polymer ?
#
loop_
_entity_poly.entity_id
_entity_poly.type
_entity_poly.pdbx_seq_one_letter_code
_entity_poly.pdbx_strand_id
1 'polypeptide(L)'
;MTKTKKLLAATFAAVMALSVCTACGDDSSKDSAPESSAASTTTTTTTAATVTTTTTEPIEFEEAVEAGSGDAFLYINDGQFYVSYDGTAETLLTYDAGVAKITGDGQYTVSVNVATKGAQYDIGQDPNGVYKCGGVAFAAVKVNDGTTLYPEMCIEITEIRVDGKAIELKAKNYTSSDDGKEMRANIYNSWVNSLPDDAHTADGPVGTTEMTEYSSQIIDTADFTSWSKIEVDFTVTGTGAEGGESTDTPAEGDSAAE
;
A
#
# COMPACT_ATOMS: atom_id res chain seq x y z
N MET A 1 -8.22 5.77 -18.58
CA MET A 1 -8.89 5.09 -17.46
C MET A 1 -10.07 5.92 -16.97
N THR A 2 -11.16 5.28 -16.57
CA THR A 2 -12.31 5.95 -15.95
C THR A 2 -12.10 5.96 -14.43
N LYS A 3 -11.81 7.13 -13.84
CA LYS A 3 -11.57 7.26 -12.40
C LYS A 3 -12.80 6.84 -11.60
N THR A 4 -12.63 5.92 -10.66
CA THR A 4 -13.69 5.48 -9.74
C THR A 4 -13.23 5.71 -8.31
N LYS A 5 -13.69 6.80 -7.69
CA LYS A 5 -13.42 7.09 -6.28
C LYS A 5 -14.21 6.12 -5.38
N LYS A 6 -13.53 5.45 -4.45
CA LYS A 6 -14.17 4.66 -3.39
C LYS A 6 -14.58 5.57 -2.22
N LEU A 7 -15.82 6.05 -2.23
CA LEU A 7 -16.45 6.74 -1.10
C LEU A 7 -17.21 5.72 -0.23
N LEU A 8 -16.84 5.57 1.04
CA LEU A 8 -17.62 4.82 2.03
C LEU A 8 -18.08 5.72 3.18
N ALA A 9 -19.40 5.80 3.39
CA ALA A 9 -19.99 6.49 4.52
C ALA A 9 -20.07 5.56 5.75
N ALA A 10 -19.17 5.77 6.72
CA ALA A 10 -19.19 5.03 7.99
C ALA A 10 -20.47 5.34 8.79
N THR A 11 -21.33 4.33 8.96
CA THR A 11 -22.61 4.48 9.68
C THR A 11 -22.51 3.79 11.04
N PHE A 12 -22.28 4.55 12.12
CA PHE A 12 -22.27 4.01 13.48
C PHE A 12 -23.70 3.74 13.98
N ALA A 13 -24.05 2.46 14.13
CA ALA A 13 -25.32 2.03 14.73
C ALA A 13 -25.22 1.96 16.26
N ALA A 14 -25.88 2.88 16.97
CA ALA A 14 -25.98 2.86 18.42
C ALA A 14 -27.04 1.82 18.89
N VAL A 15 -26.61 0.79 19.63
CA VAL A 15 -27.51 -0.23 20.17
C VAL A 15 -28.26 0.31 21.40
N MET A 16 -29.58 0.44 21.32
CA MET A 16 -30.43 0.68 22.50
C MET A 16 -30.66 -0.63 23.26
N ALA A 17 -30.26 -0.66 24.53
CA ALA A 17 -30.70 -1.69 25.47
C ALA A 17 -32.00 -1.25 26.16
N LEU A 18 -33.15 -1.68 25.64
CA LEU A 18 -34.42 -1.70 26.37
C LEU A 18 -34.66 -3.12 26.88
N SER A 19 -34.91 -3.27 28.18
CA SER A 19 -35.34 -4.55 28.77
C SER A 19 -36.44 -4.28 29.78
N VAL A 20 -37.64 -4.74 29.43
CA VAL A 20 -38.85 -4.71 30.27
C VAL A 20 -39.18 -6.14 30.70
N CYS A 21 -39.64 -6.29 31.94
CA CYS A 21 -40.12 -7.54 32.54
C CYS A 21 -41.37 -8.08 31.78
N THR A 22 -41.87 -9.33 31.92
CA THR A 22 -41.89 -10.28 33.05
C THR A 22 -42.38 -11.68 32.59
N ALA A 23 -42.34 -12.69 33.50
CA ALA A 23 -43.09 -13.99 33.52
C ALA A 23 -42.47 -15.16 32.73
N CYS A 24 -42.34 -16.42 33.22
CA CYS A 24 -42.65 -17.11 34.50
C CYS A 24 -41.43 -18.01 34.93
N GLY A 25 -41.35 -18.68 36.09
CA GLY A 25 -42.22 -18.76 37.28
C GLY A 25 -42.64 -20.20 37.66
N ASP A 26 -42.09 -20.77 38.74
CA ASP A 26 -42.51 -22.06 39.37
C ASP A 26 -42.28 -22.06 40.92
N ASP A 27 -42.73 -23.11 41.61
CA ASP A 27 -43.23 -23.18 43.00
C ASP A 27 -42.31 -22.76 44.19
N SER A 28 -42.87 -22.03 45.17
CA SER A 28 -42.85 -22.40 46.61
C SER A 28 -43.56 -21.42 47.57
N SER A 29 -44.81 -21.75 47.92
CA SER A 29 -45.44 -21.67 49.27
C SER A 29 -45.29 -20.44 50.22
N LYS A 30 -46.47 -19.94 50.67
CA LYS A 30 -46.86 -19.32 51.98
C LYS A 30 -46.94 -17.78 52.16
N ASP A 31 -48.22 -17.36 52.14
CA ASP A 31 -48.96 -16.58 53.16
C ASP A 31 -48.70 -15.09 53.49
N SER A 32 -49.84 -14.40 53.65
CA SER A 32 -50.11 -13.15 54.38
C SER A 32 -50.06 -11.80 53.62
N ALA A 33 -51.12 -11.02 53.81
CA ALA A 33 -51.31 -9.61 53.44
C ALA A 33 -51.86 -8.86 54.69
N PRO A 34 -52.27 -7.56 54.68
CA PRO A 34 -52.15 -6.50 53.66
C PRO A 34 -51.70 -5.11 54.23
N GLU A 35 -51.84 -4.06 53.40
CA GLU A 35 -51.97 -2.60 53.71
C GLU A 35 -50.76 -1.72 54.13
N SER A 36 -50.45 -0.69 53.32
CA SER A 36 -50.80 0.73 53.59
C SER A 36 -49.77 1.79 53.11
N SER A 37 -50.28 2.78 52.36
CA SER A 37 -49.89 4.20 52.28
C SER A 37 -48.41 4.65 52.27
N ALA A 38 -47.99 5.29 51.17
CA ALA A 38 -47.81 6.75 51.12
C ALA A 38 -47.49 7.24 49.69
N ALA A 39 -48.09 8.36 49.28
CA ALA A 39 -47.72 9.05 48.04
C ALA A 39 -46.67 10.13 48.33
N SER A 40 -45.75 10.37 47.38
CA SER A 40 -44.96 11.59 47.32
C SER A 40 -44.58 11.92 45.88
N THR A 41 -45.20 12.98 45.36
CA THR A 41 -44.84 13.58 44.08
C THR A 41 -43.47 14.25 44.22
N THR A 42 -42.50 13.87 43.39
CA THR A 42 -41.29 14.67 43.18
C THR A 42 -41.14 14.94 41.69
N THR A 43 -41.28 16.21 41.32
CA THR A 43 -41.01 16.68 39.97
C THR A 43 -39.50 16.80 39.80
N THR A 44 -38.91 16.01 38.90
CA THR A 44 -37.51 16.19 38.48
C THR A 44 -37.46 16.52 36.99
N THR A 45 -36.85 17.66 36.71
CA THR A 45 -36.71 18.28 35.39
C THR A 45 -36.00 17.35 34.40
N THR A 46 -36.65 17.03 33.28
CA THR A 46 -35.97 16.45 32.12
C THR A 46 -35.09 17.52 31.48
N THR A 47 -33.82 17.62 31.88
CA THR A 47 -32.82 18.32 31.08
C THR A 47 -32.62 17.52 29.80
N ALA A 48 -33.15 18.03 28.69
CA ALA A 48 -32.87 17.47 27.38
C ALA A 48 -31.38 17.57 27.10
N ALA A 49 -30.67 16.44 27.10
CA ALA A 49 -29.30 16.41 26.66
C ALA A 49 -29.26 16.81 25.18
N THR A 50 -28.59 17.91 24.87
CA THR A 50 -28.30 18.29 23.49
C THR A 50 -27.45 17.19 22.88
N VAL A 51 -28.05 16.40 21.99
CA VAL A 51 -27.31 15.50 21.12
C VAL A 51 -26.56 16.39 20.14
N THR A 52 -25.32 16.72 20.47
CA THR A 52 -24.39 17.30 19.52
C THR A 52 -24.07 16.22 18.50
N THR A 53 -24.82 16.20 17.40
CA THR A 53 -24.46 15.47 16.20
C THR A 53 -23.22 16.13 15.64
N THR A 54 -22.04 15.66 16.05
CA THR A 54 -20.79 16.00 15.38
C THR A 54 -20.91 15.45 13.96
N THR A 55 -21.10 16.34 12.99
CA THR A 55 -21.02 15.99 11.57
C THR A 55 -19.58 15.65 11.27
N THR A 56 -19.22 14.38 11.39
CA THR A 56 -17.93 13.87 10.91
C THR A 56 -17.95 14.01 9.39
N GLU A 57 -17.03 14.80 8.83
CA GLU A 57 -16.85 14.83 7.39
C GLU A 57 -16.42 13.43 6.88
N PRO A 58 -16.82 13.04 5.66
CA PRO A 58 -16.38 11.77 5.08
C PRO A 58 -14.85 11.75 4.98
N ILE A 59 -14.26 10.63 5.40
CA ILE A 59 -12.81 10.42 5.24
C ILE A 59 -12.54 10.15 3.77
N GLU A 60 -11.96 11.12 3.07
CA GLU A 60 -11.39 10.89 1.73
C GLU A 60 -10.09 10.09 1.87
N PHE A 61 -10.07 8.92 1.24
CA PHE A 61 -8.89 8.08 1.05
C PHE A 61 -8.18 8.43 -0.27
N GLU A 62 -6.91 8.06 -0.35
CA GLU A 62 -6.09 8.14 -1.56
C GLU A 62 -6.68 7.25 -2.69
N GLU A 63 -6.38 7.55 -3.96
CA GLU A 63 -6.80 6.67 -5.06
C GLU A 63 -5.96 5.38 -5.06
N ALA A 64 -6.61 4.23 -5.22
CA ALA A 64 -5.95 2.94 -5.45
C ALA A 64 -5.44 2.87 -6.89
N VAL A 65 -4.18 2.49 -7.08
CA VAL A 65 -3.47 2.52 -8.36
C VAL A 65 -3.25 1.10 -8.90
N GLU A 66 -3.66 0.89 -10.16
CA GLU A 66 -3.45 -0.34 -10.93
C GLU A 66 -2.47 -0.07 -12.08
N ALA A 67 -1.41 -0.87 -12.19
CA ALA A 67 -0.38 -0.76 -13.22
C ALA A 67 -0.84 -1.46 -14.52
N GLY A 68 -1.04 -0.68 -15.59
CA GLY A 68 -1.45 -1.20 -16.89
C GLY A 68 -0.29 -1.71 -17.76
N SER A 69 -0.63 -2.19 -18.95
CA SER A 69 0.33 -2.58 -19.99
C SER A 69 1.34 -1.46 -20.29
N GLY A 70 2.64 -1.75 -20.17
CA GLY A 70 3.73 -0.78 -20.31
C GLY A 70 3.95 0.17 -19.13
N ASP A 71 3.22 0.02 -18.02
CA ASP A 71 3.56 0.70 -16.76
C ASP A 71 4.64 -0.05 -16.00
N ALA A 72 5.63 0.71 -15.53
CA ALA A 72 6.58 0.30 -14.52
C ALA A 72 6.02 0.51 -13.12
N PHE A 73 6.28 -0.43 -12.21
CA PHE A 73 5.87 -0.37 -10.81
C PHE A 73 6.82 -1.16 -9.90
N LEU A 74 6.78 -0.87 -8.60
CA LEU A 74 7.50 -1.62 -7.57
C LEU A 74 6.65 -2.79 -7.08
N TYR A 75 6.92 -4.01 -7.56
CA TYR A 75 6.36 -5.21 -6.94
C TYR A 75 7.12 -5.51 -5.65
N ILE A 76 6.44 -5.43 -4.51
CA ILE A 76 7.04 -5.66 -3.18
C ILE A 76 6.13 -6.48 -2.26
N ASN A 77 6.75 -7.30 -1.42
CA ASN A 77 6.16 -7.90 -0.23
C ASN A 77 7.02 -7.54 0.98
N ASP A 78 6.40 -7.09 2.07
CA ASP A 78 7.07 -6.88 3.35
C ASP A 78 7.64 -8.18 3.92
N GLY A 79 8.46 -8.10 4.97
CA GLY A 79 9.12 -9.26 5.58
C GLY A 79 8.17 -10.29 6.17
N GLN A 80 6.86 -9.98 6.28
CA GLN A 80 5.83 -10.86 6.83
C GLN A 80 4.87 -11.42 5.77
N PHE A 81 4.99 -10.99 4.51
CA PHE A 81 3.98 -11.20 3.45
C PHE A 81 2.56 -10.74 3.84
N TYR A 82 2.47 -9.72 4.70
CA TYR A 82 1.19 -9.14 5.11
C TYR A 82 0.87 -7.91 4.28
N VAL A 83 1.86 -7.04 4.05
CA VAL A 83 1.70 -5.80 3.29
C VAL A 83 2.47 -5.90 1.97
N SER A 84 1.79 -5.63 0.86
CA SER A 84 2.34 -5.81 -0.50
C SER A 84 1.75 -4.83 -1.51
N TYR A 85 2.44 -4.67 -2.64
CA TYR A 85 1.91 -4.16 -3.90
C TYR A 85 2.31 -5.11 -5.02
N ASP A 86 1.36 -5.62 -5.79
CA ASP A 86 1.58 -6.52 -6.92
C ASP A 86 1.24 -5.88 -8.29
N GLY A 87 0.95 -4.58 -8.28
CA GLY A 87 0.46 -3.84 -9.45
C GLY A 87 -1.06 -3.76 -9.55
N THR A 88 -1.83 -4.43 -8.66
CA THR A 88 -3.30 -4.41 -8.68
C THR A 88 -3.91 -3.39 -7.71
N ALA A 89 -5.19 -3.07 -7.90
CA ALA A 89 -5.98 -2.24 -6.98
C ALA A 89 -6.53 -2.98 -5.75
N GLU A 90 -5.99 -4.18 -5.45
CA GLU A 90 -6.49 -5.09 -4.40
C GLU A 90 -5.54 -5.27 -3.20
N THR A 91 -4.29 -4.81 -3.32
CA THR A 91 -3.23 -5.00 -2.31
C THR A 91 -3.02 -3.76 -1.44
N LEU A 92 -2.59 -3.94 -0.18
CA LEU A 92 -2.60 -2.89 0.86
C LEU A 92 -1.78 -1.63 0.51
N LEU A 93 -0.76 -1.74 -0.35
CA LEU A 93 0.07 -0.62 -0.80
C LEU A 93 -0.40 0.01 -2.12
N THR A 94 -1.58 -0.34 -2.64
CA THR A 94 -2.15 0.24 -3.87
C THR A 94 -2.43 1.75 -3.75
N TYR A 95 -2.72 2.21 -2.53
CA TYR A 95 -3.02 3.60 -2.22
C TYR A 95 -1.78 4.47 -2.43
N ASP A 96 -1.89 5.47 -3.32
CA ASP A 96 -0.78 6.38 -3.67
C ASP A 96 0.49 5.65 -4.19
N ALA A 97 0.33 4.49 -4.85
CA ALA A 97 1.46 3.79 -5.47
C ALA A 97 1.98 4.56 -6.69
N GLY A 98 3.27 4.89 -6.70
CA GLY A 98 3.92 5.53 -7.83
C GLY A 98 4.19 4.54 -8.96
N VAL A 99 3.43 4.67 -10.04
CA VAL A 99 3.61 3.91 -11.29
C VAL A 99 4.06 4.85 -12.42
N ALA A 100 4.94 4.38 -13.31
CA ALA A 100 5.50 5.18 -14.39
C ALA A 100 5.22 4.54 -15.75
N LYS A 101 4.51 5.25 -16.64
CA LYS A 101 4.32 4.79 -18.02
C LYS A 101 5.65 4.87 -18.77
N ILE A 102 6.18 3.72 -19.19
CA ILE A 102 7.35 3.72 -20.07
C ILE A 102 6.95 4.30 -21.43
N THR A 103 7.70 5.32 -21.86
CA THR A 103 7.50 6.00 -23.14
C THR A 103 8.72 5.94 -24.05
N GLY A 104 9.87 5.57 -23.49
CA GLY A 104 11.10 5.24 -24.20
C GLY A 104 12.26 5.04 -23.22
N ASP A 105 13.49 5.19 -23.69
CA ASP A 105 14.71 5.16 -22.91
C ASP A 105 14.85 6.44 -22.06
N GLY A 106 15.14 6.33 -20.77
CA GLY A 106 15.17 7.49 -19.86
C GLY A 106 15.19 7.11 -18.38
N GLN A 107 15.10 8.13 -17.52
CA GLN A 107 15.02 7.95 -16.06
C GLN A 107 13.57 7.97 -15.58
N TYR A 108 13.26 7.07 -14.67
CA TYR A 108 11.92 6.86 -14.11
C TYR A 108 11.99 6.57 -12.62
N THR A 109 10.91 6.86 -11.89
CA THR A 109 10.76 6.57 -10.47
C THR A 109 9.47 5.78 -10.23
N VAL A 110 9.52 4.78 -9.35
CA VAL A 110 8.34 4.06 -8.84
C VAL A 110 8.35 4.05 -7.31
N SER A 111 7.18 3.96 -6.66
CA SER A 111 7.12 3.98 -5.19
C SER A 111 5.91 3.26 -4.60
N VAL A 112 5.99 2.96 -3.31
CA VAL A 112 4.88 2.49 -2.46
C VAL A 112 4.85 3.25 -1.14
N ASN A 113 3.66 3.40 -0.54
CA ASN A 113 3.48 4.17 0.69
C ASN A 113 2.42 3.53 1.60
N VAL A 114 2.84 2.92 2.71
CA VAL A 114 1.93 2.35 3.72
C VAL A 114 1.34 3.42 4.65
N ALA A 115 1.89 4.64 4.67
CA ALA A 115 1.42 5.72 5.53
C ALA A 115 0.20 6.48 4.96
N THR A 116 -0.38 6.00 3.86
CA THR A 116 -1.65 6.48 3.31
C THR A 116 -2.82 6.15 4.23
N LYS A 117 -3.84 7.01 4.27
CA LYS A 117 -5.06 6.76 5.06
C LYS A 117 -5.74 5.46 4.65
N GLY A 118 -5.73 5.15 3.35
CA GLY A 118 -6.30 3.91 2.81
C GLY A 118 -5.62 2.67 3.41
N ALA A 119 -4.29 2.58 3.31
CA ALA A 119 -3.53 1.46 3.86
C ALA A 119 -3.69 1.36 5.39
N GLN A 120 -3.59 2.48 6.12
CA GLN A 120 -3.75 2.50 7.58
C GLN A 120 -5.15 2.07 8.03
N TYR A 121 -6.19 2.47 7.28
CA TYR A 121 -7.56 2.04 7.54
C TYR A 121 -7.77 0.55 7.24
N ASP A 122 -7.29 0.02 6.13
CA ASP A 122 -7.45 -1.40 5.81
C ASP A 122 -6.65 -2.31 6.77
N ILE A 123 -5.51 -1.83 7.31
CA ILE A 123 -4.72 -2.53 8.33
C ILE A 123 -5.35 -2.46 9.73
N GLY A 124 -5.76 -1.26 10.18
CA GLY A 124 -6.09 -0.99 11.59
C GLY A 124 -7.49 -0.42 11.86
N GLN A 125 -8.28 -0.14 10.83
CA GLN A 125 -9.55 0.59 10.87
C GLN A 125 -9.43 2.03 11.44
N ASP A 126 -8.23 2.62 11.35
CA ASP A 126 -7.92 4.01 11.70
C ASP A 126 -7.17 4.69 10.54
N PRO A 127 -7.73 5.72 9.88
CA PRO A 127 -7.04 6.42 8.79
C PRO A 127 -5.84 7.25 9.27
N ASN A 128 -5.69 7.46 10.57
CA ASN A 128 -4.54 8.14 11.18
C ASN A 128 -3.59 7.15 11.87
N GLY A 129 -3.67 5.87 11.51
CA GLY A 129 -2.76 4.84 11.98
C GLY A 129 -1.29 5.19 11.69
N VAL A 130 -0.41 4.59 12.48
CA VAL A 130 1.05 4.77 12.39
C VAL A 130 1.78 3.45 12.09
N TYR A 131 1.10 2.53 11.41
CA TYR A 131 1.69 1.25 11.00
C TYR A 131 2.90 1.48 10.09
N LYS A 132 3.97 0.73 10.34
CA LYS A 132 5.15 0.62 9.49
C LYS A 132 5.35 -0.84 9.11
N CYS A 133 5.73 -1.08 7.86
CA CYS A 133 6.11 -2.41 7.40
C CYS A 133 7.42 -2.84 8.07
N GLY A 134 7.57 -4.15 8.29
CA GLY A 134 8.76 -4.75 8.90
C GLY A 134 9.47 -5.68 7.92
N GLY A 135 10.71 -5.35 7.55
CA GLY A 135 11.52 -6.12 6.61
C GLY A 135 11.04 -6.03 5.16
N VAL A 136 11.70 -6.82 4.31
CA VAL A 136 11.33 -7.06 2.91
C VAL A 136 11.54 -8.54 2.61
N ALA A 137 10.54 -9.21 2.05
CA ALA A 137 10.64 -10.61 1.63
C ALA A 137 10.87 -10.74 0.11
N PHE A 138 10.35 -9.79 -0.66
CA PHE A 138 10.53 -9.69 -2.11
C PHE A 138 10.44 -8.22 -2.53
N ALA A 139 11.30 -7.77 -3.44
CA ALA A 139 11.16 -6.48 -4.12
C ALA A 139 11.74 -6.53 -5.54
N ALA A 140 11.05 -5.92 -6.51
CA ALA A 140 11.51 -5.78 -7.89
C ALA A 140 10.81 -4.60 -8.60
N VAL A 141 11.51 -3.94 -9.52
CA VAL A 141 10.87 -3.10 -10.54
C VAL A 141 10.35 -4.01 -11.64
N LYS A 142 9.06 -3.91 -11.98
CA LYS A 142 8.42 -4.64 -13.08
C LYS A 142 7.80 -3.70 -14.09
N VAL A 143 7.84 -4.08 -15.37
CA VAL A 143 7.08 -3.48 -16.47
C VAL A 143 6.10 -4.51 -17.02
N ASN A 144 4.80 -4.24 -16.90
CA ASN A 144 3.75 -5.13 -17.41
C ASN A 144 3.79 -5.20 -18.95
N ASP A 145 3.64 -6.41 -19.51
CA ASP A 145 3.82 -6.74 -20.94
C ASP A 145 5.18 -6.33 -21.56
N GLY A 146 6.19 -6.06 -20.71
CA GLY A 146 7.49 -5.54 -21.11
C GLY A 146 8.21 -6.37 -22.19
N THR A 147 8.15 -7.71 -22.17
CA THR A 147 8.80 -8.53 -23.22
C THR A 147 8.16 -8.38 -24.59
N THR A 148 6.88 -8.00 -24.64
CA THR A 148 6.12 -7.85 -25.89
C THR A 148 6.22 -6.44 -26.43
N LEU A 149 6.20 -5.43 -25.54
CA LEU A 149 6.29 -4.03 -25.91
C LEU A 149 7.73 -3.60 -26.20
N TYR A 150 8.70 -4.11 -25.43
CA TYR A 150 10.09 -3.69 -25.44
C TYR A 150 11.04 -4.90 -25.28
N PRO A 151 11.19 -5.75 -26.31
CA PRO A 151 11.93 -7.02 -26.19
C PRO A 151 13.41 -6.90 -25.76
N GLU A 152 14.04 -5.76 -26.07
CA GLU A 152 15.45 -5.47 -25.73
C GLU A 152 15.57 -4.54 -24.50
N MET A 153 14.49 -4.32 -23.76
CA MET A 153 14.47 -3.41 -22.60
C MET A 153 15.42 -3.88 -21.50
N CYS A 154 16.33 -2.99 -21.11
CA CYS A 154 17.10 -3.11 -19.89
C CYS A 154 16.59 -2.10 -18.84
N ILE A 155 16.56 -2.54 -17.59
CA ILE A 155 16.21 -1.75 -16.41
C ILE A 155 17.47 -1.73 -15.51
N GLU A 156 18.02 -0.55 -15.22
CA GLU A 156 19.14 -0.35 -14.30
C GLU A 156 18.65 0.45 -13.08
N ILE A 157 18.72 -0.13 -11.89
CA ILE A 157 18.30 0.51 -10.64
C ILE A 157 19.45 1.40 -10.14
N THR A 158 19.20 2.71 -10.05
CA THR A 158 20.24 3.71 -9.79
C THR A 158 20.25 4.21 -8.35
N GLU A 159 19.07 4.39 -7.73
CA GLU A 159 18.94 4.73 -6.31
C GLU A 159 17.68 4.06 -5.71
N ILE A 160 17.79 3.65 -4.45
CA ILE A 160 16.63 3.25 -3.64
C ILE A 160 16.61 4.14 -2.40
N ARG A 161 15.44 4.72 -2.09
CA ARG A 161 15.21 5.51 -0.88
C ARG A 161 14.18 4.83 0.01
N VAL A 162 14.52 4.68 1.30
CA VAL A 162 13.64 4.15 2.35
C VAL A 162 13.35 5.30 3.32
N ASP A 163 12.08 5.66 3.49
CA ASP A 163 11.64 6.85 4.25
C ASP A 163 12.42 8.13 3.86
N GLY A 164 12.68 8.31 2.56
CA GLY A 164 13.40 9.46 2.00
C GLY A 164 14.93 9.42 2.16
N LYS A 165 15.50 8.35 2.74
CA LYS A 165 16.94 8.16 2.89
C LYS A 165 17.46 7.15 1.84
N ALA A 166 18.42 7.57 1.02
CA ALA A 166 19.13 6.67 0.11
C ALA A 166 19.86 5.54 0.86
N ILE A 167 19.81 4.32 0.32
CA ILE A 167 20.48 3.12 0.84
C ILE A 167 21.61 2.67 -0.10
N GLU A 168 22.52 1.84 0.40
CA GLU A 168 23.68 1.38 -0.37
C GLU A 168 23.34 0.13 -1.20
N LEU A 169 23.46 0.22 -2.52
CA LEU A 169 23.37 -0.93 -3.41
C LEU A 169 24.64 -1.80 -3.28
N LYS A 170 24.47 -3.05 -2.87
CA LYS A 170 25.52 -4.05 -2.58
C LYS A 170 26.00 -4.82 -3.81
N ALA A 171 25.23 -4.77 -4.89
CA ALA A 171 25.48 -5.40 -6.18
C ALA A 171 24.74 -4.61 -7.28
N LYS A 172 25.04 -4.89 -8.54
CA LYS A 172 24.21 -4.42 -9.67
C LYS A 172 22.99 -5.33 -9.84
N ASN A 173 21.88 -4.78 -10.34
CA ASN A 173 20.77 -5.59 -10.80
C ASN A 173 20.98 -5.99 -12.27
N TYR A 174 20.28 -7.04 -12.70
CA TYR A 174 20.12 -7.40 -14.11
C TYR A 174 18.64 -7.32 -14.48
N THR A 175 18.35 -7.43 -15.78
CA THR A 175 16.98 -7.50 -16.32
C THR A 175 16.66 -8.93 -16.77
N SER A 176 15.46 -9.43 -16.47
CA SER A 176 14.96 -10.74 -16.90
C SER A 176 13.42 -10.82 -16.84
N SER A 177 12.85 -11.96 -17.21
CA SER A 177 11.43 -12.29 -17.10
C SER A 177 11.24 -13.67 -16.44
N ASP A 178 10.36 -13.83 -15.44
CA ASP A 178 10.04 -15.16 -14.90
C ASP A 178 8.93 -15.84 -15.70
N ASP A 179 7.96 -15.05 -16.19
CA ASP A 179 6.76 -15.56 -16.89
C ASP A 179 6.79 -15.39 -18.42
N GLY A 180 7.84 -14.73 -18.94
CA GLY A 180 8.02 -14.43 -20.36
C GLY A 180 7.16 -13.27 -20.89
N LYS A 181 6.42 -12.56 -20.03
CA LYS A 181 5.55 -11.42 -20.37
C LYS A 181 6.01 -10.12 -19.74
N GLU A 182 6.38 -10.15 -18.46
CA GLU A 182 6.93 -8.98 -17.77
C GLU A 182 8.38 -8.69 -18.18
N MET A 183 8.82 -7.44 -18.09
CA MET A 183 10.25 -7.14 -17.91
C MET A 183 10.51 -6.80 -16.45
N ARG A 184 11.60 -7.27 -15.85
CA ARG A 184 11.84 -7.12 -14.41
C ARG A 184 13.30 -6.95 -14.04
N ALA A 185 13.57 -6.05 -13.08
CA ALA A 185 14.80 -5.97 -12.31
C ALA A 185 14.54 -6.32 -10.83
N ASN A 186 15.18 -7.37 -10.32
CA ASN A 186 15.08 -7.73 -8.91
C ASN A 186 15.88 -6.76 -8.02
N ILE A 187 15.29 -6.33 -6.92
CA ILE A 187 15.96 -5.62 -5.81
C ILE A 187 16.35 -6.64 -4.73
N TYR A 188 15.39 -7.48 -4.34
CA TYR A 188 15.59 -8.55 -3.38
C TYR A 188 14.71 -9.75 -3.70
N ASN A 189 15.33 -10.88 -3.99
CA ASN A 189 14.68 -12.16 -4.24
C ASN A 189 15.60 -13.30 -3.75
N SER A 190 15.33 -13.82 -2.54
CA SER A 190 16.13 -14.87 -1.92
C SER A 190 15.94 -16.27 -2.53
N TRP A 191 14.94 -16.46 -3.41
CA TRP A 191 14.71 -17.74 -4.10
C TRP A 191 15.62 -17.89 -5.32
N VAL A 192 16.01 -16.78 -5.94
CA VAL A 192 16.96 -16.75 -7.07
C VAL A 192 18.39 -16.71 -6.53
N ASN A 193 19.11 -17.81 -6.71
CA ASN A 193 20.50 -18.01 -6.24
C ASN A 193 21.51 -18.23 -7.39
N SER A 194 21.04 -18.09 -8.62
CA SER A 194 21.81 -18.12 -9.87
C SER A 194 21.11 -17.23 -10.88
N LEU A 195 21.87 -16.60 -11.79
CA LEU A 195 21.28 -15.81 -12.86
C LEU A 195 20.41 -16.71 -13.78
N PRO A 196 19.21 -16.26 -14.21
CA PRO A 196 18.43 -16.96 -15.21
C PRO A 196 19.06 -16.84 -16.61
N ASP A 197 18.70 -17.75 -17.52
CA ASP A 197 19.29 -17.84 -18.87
C ASP A 197 19.06 -16.58 -19.73
N ASP A 198 18.03 -15.80 -19.43
CA ASP A 198 17.64 -14.56 -20.10
C ASP A 198 18.15 -13.29 -19.39
N ALA A 199 18.99 -13.42 -18.35
CA ALA A 199 19.55 -12.28 -17.65
C ALA A 199 20.39 -11.39 -18.59
N HIS A 200 20.07 -10.10 -18.66
CA HIS A 200 20.76 -9.15 -19.54
C HIS A 200 20.84 -7.73 -18.94
N THR A 201 21.68 -6.92 -19.56
CA THR A 201 21.89 -5.48 -19.31
C THR A 201 22.13 -4.77 -20.64
N ALA A 202 22.31 -3.44 -20.63
CA ALA A 202 22.63 -2.67 -21.83
C ALA A 202 23.93 -3.12 -22.52
N ASP A 203 24.86 -3.74 -21.78
CA ASP A 203 26.10 -4.34 -22.31
C ASP A 203 25.90 -5.76 -22.90
N GLY A 204 24.70 -6.32 -22.77
CA GLY A 204 24.31 -7.64 -23.27
C GLY A 204 24.04 -8.70 -22.19
N PRO A 205 24.04 -10.01 -22.56
CA PRO A 205 23.69 -11.11 -21.66
C PRO A 205 24.65 -11.31 -20.50
N VAL A 206 24.11 -11.42 -19.29
CA VAL A 206 24.84 -11.69 -18.06
C VAL A 206 25.00 -13.20 -17.85
N GLY A 207 26.19 -13.65 -17.46
CA GLY A 207 26.45 -15.06 -17.13
C GLY A 207 27.29 -15.84 -18.15
N THR A 208 27.60 -15.28 -19.31
CA THR A 208 28.55 -15.90 -20.26
C THR A 208 30.02 -15.75 -19.85
N THR A 209 30.34 -14.78 -19.00
CA THR A 209 31.71 -14.47 -18.52
C THR A 209 31.72 -13.87 -17.11
N GLU A 210 31.78 -14.69 -16.06
CA GLU A 210 32.21 -14.33 -14.68
C GLU A 210 31.69 -12.99 -14.08
N MET A 211 30.44 -12.60 -14.38
CA MET A 211 29.86 -11.34 -13.89
C MET A 211 29.35 -11.47 -12.45
N THR A 212 30.28 -11.69 -11.52
CA THR A 212 30.06 -11.83 -10.06
C THR A 212 29.51 -10.58 -9.37
N GLU A 213 29.35 -9.47 -10.11
CA GLU A 213 28.79 -8.20 -9.60
C GLU A 213 27.26 -8.09 -9.71
N TYR A 214 26.58 -8.96 -10.48
CA TYR A 214 25.12 -8.93 -10.60
C TYR A 214 24.44 -9.88 -9.63
N SER A 215 23.32 -9.43 -9.06
CA SER A 215 22.57 -10.18 -8.05
C SER A 215 21.07 -9.98 -8.17
N SER A 216 20.30 -10.97 -7.71
CA SER A 216 18.87 -10.87 -7.40
C SER A 216 18.61 -10.18 -6.05
N GLN A 217 19.67 -9.93 -5.29
CA GLN A 217 19.72 -9.41 -3.93
C GLN A 217 20.75 -8.27 -3.93
N ILE A 218 20.31 -7.05 -4.24
CA ILE A 218 21.18 -5.87 -4.43
C ILE A 218 21.21 -4.95 -3.20
N ILE A 219 20.49 -5.27 -2.13
CA ILE A 219 20.37 -4.47 -0.90
C ILE A 219 20.72 -5.28 0.35
N ASP A 220 20.97 -4.60 1.46
CA ASP A 220 20.95 -5.22 2.79
C ASP A 220 19.54 -5.11 3.38
N THR A 221 18.94 -6.23 3.79
CA THR A 221 17.59 -6.25 4.38
C THR A 221 17.52 -5.53 5.73
N ALA A 222 18.67 -5.25 6.37
CA ALA A 222 18.74 -4.42 7.57
C ALA A 222 18.23 -2.98 7.35
N ASP A 223 18.39 -2.43 6.14
CA ASP A 223 17.88 -1.10 5.78
C ASP A 223 16.33 -1.05 5.72
N PHE A 224 15.67 -2.20 5.67
CA PHE A 224 14.20 -2.35 5.61
C PHE A 224 13.60 -2.77 6.97
N THR A 225 14.34 -2.68 8.07
CA THR A 225 13.85 -3.13 9.40
C THR A 225 12.56 -2.44 9.86
N SER A 226 12.32 -1.18 9.48
CA SER A 226 11.02 -0.52 9.63
C SER A 226 10.88 0.62 8.61
N TRP A 227 9.83 0.61 7.80
CA TRP A 227 9.63 1.60 6.73
C TRP A 227 8.16 1.99 6.53
N SER A 228 7.94 3.19 5.97
CA SER A 228 6.66 3.73 5.56
C SER A 228 6.55 3.95 4.04
N LYS A 229 7.58 4.56 3.43
CA LYS A 229 7.66 4.79 1.98
C LYS A 229 8.94 4.18 1.42
N ILE A 230 8.84 3.54 0.25
CA ILE A 230 9.98 3.14 -0.56
C ILE A 230 9.85 3.79 -1.94
N GLU A 231 10.94 4.36 -2.42
CA GLU A 231 11.07 4.94 -3.76
C GLU A 231 12.26 4.28 -4.47
N VAL A 232 12.13 4.02 -5.75
CA VAL A 232 13.17 3.40 -6.58
C VAL A 232 13.31 4.21 -7.85
N ASP A 233 14.48 4.79 -8.05
CA ASP A 233 14.88 5.44 -9.29
C ASP A 233 15.61 4.42 -10.16
N PHE A 234 15.31 4.42 -11.45
CA PHE A 234 15.90 3.50 -12.42
C PHE A 234 16.01 4.15 -13.80
N THR A 235 17.00 3.70 -14.56
CA THR A 235 17.17 4.01 -15.98
C THR A 235 16.60 2.86 -16.81
N VAL A 236 15.91 3.21 -17.89
CA VAL A 236 15.44 2.28 -18.92
C VAL A 236 16.22 2.54 -20.19
N THR A 237 16.68 1.49 -20.86
CA THR A 237 17.27 1.54 -22.20
C THR A 237 16.72 0.42 -23.09
N GLY A 238 16.85 0.51 -24.41
CA GLY A 238 16.51 -0.59 -25.33
C GLY A 238 15.02 -0.70 -25.68
N THR A 239 14.22 0.32 -25.41
CA THR A 239 12.80 0.39 -25.82
C THR A 239 12.61 0.65 -27.31
N GLY A 240 13.65 1.14 -28.01
CA GLY A 240 13.59 1.54 -29.41
C GLY A 240 13.09 2.98 -29.65
N ALA A 241 12.88 3.76 -28.58
CA ALA A 241 12.55 5.19 -28.63
C ALA A 241 13.28 5.94 -27.50
N GLU A 242 13.53 7.25 -27.66
CA GLU A 242 13.94 8.10 -26.52
C GLU A 242 12.69 8.49 -25.71
N GLY A 243 12.75 8.30 -24.39
CA GLY A 243 11.64 8.49 -23.45
C GLY A 243 11.69 9.82 -22.71
N GLY A 244 10.52 10.25 -22.22
CA GLY A 244 10.39 11.50 -21.46
C GLY A 244 10.75 11.34 -19.98
N GLU A 245 11.47 12.33 -19.45
CA GLU A 245 11.75 12.52 -18.01
C GLU A 245 10.44 12.57 -17.19
N SER A 246 10.39 11.85 -16.07
CA SER A 246 9.17 11.75 -15.26
C SER A 246 8.84 13.09 -14.57
N THR A 247 7.79 13.78 -15.03
CA THR A 247 7.28 15.00 -14.41
C THR A 247 6.47 14.68 -13.15
N ASP A 248 7.14 14.23 -12.09
CA ASP A 248 6.53 14.19 -10.77
C ASP A 248 6.34 15.65 -10.31
N THR A 249 5.10 16.14 -10.39
CA THR A 249 4.74 17.51 -10.01
C THR A 249 4.21 17.47 -8.58
N PRO A 250 4.96 18.00 -7.59
CA PRO A 250 4.44 18.10 -6.23
C PRO A 250 3.15 18.93 -6.27
N ALA A 251 2.10 18.47 -5.59
CA ALA A 251 0.87 19.23 -5.46
C ALA A 251 1.17 20.57 -4.75
N GLU A 252 1.26 21.65 -5.53
CA GLU A 252 1.53 22.99 -5.01
C GLU A 252 0.33 23.41 -4.13
N GLY A 253 0.59 23.51 -2.82
CA GLY A 253 -0.45 23.80 -1.84
C GLY A 253 -1.03 25.20 -2.04
N ASP A 254 -2.36 25.29 -2.09
CA ASP A 254 -3.10 26.55 -2.20
C ASP A 254 -2.86 27.43 -0.96
N SER A 255 -1.86 28.30 -1.04
CA SER A 255 -1.60 29.32 -0.03
C SER A 255 -2.56 30.50 -0.23
N ALA A 256 -3.81 30.32 0.20
CA ALA A 256 -4.76 31.42 0.32
C ALA A 256 -4.20 32.48 1.29
N ALA A 257 -3.92 33.67 0.77
CA ALA A 257 -3.46 34.80 1.57
C ALA A 257 -4.65 35.57 2.18
N GLU A 258 -4.51 35.95 3.46
CA GLU A 258 -5.18 37.13 4.05
C GLU A 258 -4.42 38.42 3.71
#